data_AF-A0A4Q5T1K4-F1
#
_entry.id   AF-A0A4Q5T1K4-F1
#
_cell.length_a   1.000
_cell.length_b   1.000
_cell.length_c   1.000
_cell.angle_alpha   90.00
_cell.angle_beta   90.00
_cell.angle_gamma   90.00
#
_symmetry.space_group_name_H-M   'P 1'
#
loop_
_entity.id
_entity.type
_entity.pdbx_description
1 polymer ?
#
loop_
_entity_poly.entity_id
_entity_poly.type
_entity_poly.pdbx_seq_one_letter_code
_entity_poly.pdbx_strand_id
1 'polypeptide(L)'
;MRIPTPCGPVSQAVHDHLTTLRPLPDLLDAPAPTTRDHALALWTLYELAYRGFDGVDPDLEWSPEVLRLRNRLGRDLEAWLREAFA
;
A
#
# COMPACT_ATOMS: atom_id res chain seq x y z
N MET A 1 15.60 0.85 5.46
CA MET A 1 14.75 -0.34 5.72
C MET A 1 14.55 -1.08 4.41
N ARG A 2 14.46 -2.42 4.40
CA ARG A 2 14.18 -3.16 3.15
C ARG A 2 12.67 -3.28 2.92
N ILE A 3 12.26 -3.25 1.65
CA ILE A 3 10.87 -3.51 1.26
C ILE A 3 10.51 -4.95 1.70
N PRO A 4 9.36 -5.17 2.35
CA PRO A 4 8.97 -6.51 2.80
C PRO A 4 8.65 -7.43 1.62
N THR A 5 8.79 -8.74 1.83
CA THR A 5 8.36 -9.75 0.85
C THR A 5 6.84 -9.68 0.66
N PRO A 6 6.34 -9.53 -0.58
CA PRO A 6 4.91 -9.55 -0.88
C PRO A 6 4.19 -10.82 -0.41
N CYS A 7 2.90 -10.70 -0.10
CA CYS A 7 2.06 -11.82 0.31
C CYS A 7 0.73 -11.92 -0.45
N GLY A 8 0.56 -11.13 -1.50
CA GLY A 8 -0.58 -11.16 -2.41
C GLY A 8 -0.46 -10.11 -3.52
N PRO A 9 -1.47 -10.00 -4.39
CA PRO A 9 -1.42 -9.15 -5.58
C PRO A 9 -1.14 -7.68 -5.29
N VAL A 10 -1.68 -7.11 -4.22
CA VAL A 10 -1.54 -5.67 -3.96
C VAL A 10 -0.20 -5.34 -3.33
N SER A 11 0.27 -6.14 -2.36
CA SER A 11 1.64 -5.98 -1.85
C SER A 11 2.70 -6.25 -2.93
N GLN A 12 2.42 -7.16 -3.88
CA GLN A 12 3.30 -7.37 -5.03
C GLN A 12 3.35 -6.15 -5.93
N ALA A 13 2.20 -5.56 -6.26
CA ALA A 13 2.18 -4.38 -7.12
C ALA A 13 2.83 -3.16 -6.46
N VAL A 14 2.67 -2.99 -5.13
CA VAL A 14 3.42 -1.96 -4.37
C VAL A 14 4.92 -2.22 -4.47
N HIS A 15 5.37 -3.46 -4.23
CA HIS A 15 6.78 -3.82 -4.38
C HIS A 15 7.32 -3.49 -5.78
N ASP A 16 6.59 -3.88 -6.83
CA ASP A 16 7.01 -3.67 -8.21
C ASP A 16 7.02 -2.19 -8.59
N HIS A 17 6.07 -1.40 -8.08
CA HIS A 17 6.07 0.04 -8.26
C HIS A 17 7.30 0.70 -7.62
N LEU A 18 7.62 0.36 -6.36
CA LEU A 18 8.75 0.96 -5.65
C LEU A 18 10.12 0.56 -6.20
N THR A 19 10.21 -0.61 -6.85
CA THR A 19 11.48 -1.13 -7.39
C THR A 19 11.67 -0.84 -8.86
N THR A 20 10.59 -0.78 -9.65
CA THR A 20 10.65 -0.73 -11.11
C THR A 20 9.67 0.25 -11.75
N LEU A 21 8.96 1.06 -10.95
CA LEU A 21 7.95 2.02 -11.40
C LEU A 21 6.84 1.38 -12.24
N ARG A 22 6.54 0.10 -12.01
CA ARG A 22 5.40 -0.57 -12.61
C ARG A 22 4.10 0.09 -12.16
N PRO A 23 3.08 0.21 -13.03
CA PRO A 23 1.81 0.81 -12.65
C PRO A 23 1.17 0.09 -11.46
N LEU A 24 0.56 0.87 -10.57
CA LEU A 24 -0.25 0.34 -9.48
C LEU A 24 -1.60 -0.18 -10.00
N PRO A 25 -2.23 -1.17 -9.33
CA PRO A 25 -3.47 -1.76 -9.79
C PRO A 25 -4.61 -0.74 -9.69
N ASP A 26 -5.66 -0.95 -10.47
CA ASP A 26 -6.91 -0.23 -10.25
C ASP A 26 -7.40 -0.54 -8.83
N LEU A 27 -7.86 0.50 -8.17
CA LEU A 27 -8.36 0.44 -6.82
C LEU A 27 -9.54 -0.54 -6.73
N LEU A 28 -10.34 -0.71 -7.79
CA LEU A 28 -11.49 -1.64 -7.82
C LEU A 28 -11.13 -3.08 -7.40
N ASP A 29 -9.88 -3.51 -7.61
CA ASP A 29 -9.41 -4.86 -7.32
C ASP A 29 -8.71 -5.01 -5.95
N ALA A 30 -8.86 -4.02 -5.04
CA ALA A 30 -8.23 -4.09 -3.73
C ALA A 30 -8.80 -5.25 -2.87
N PRO A 31 -7.94 -6.03 -2.19
CA PRO A 31 -8.38 -7.13 -1.33
C PRO A 31 -9.09 -6.59 -0.09
N ALA A 32 -9.91 -7.45 0.53
CA ALA A 32 -10.66 -7.09 1.72
C ALA A 32 -9.74 -6.54 2.84
N PRO A 33 -10.19 -5.55 3.64
CA PRO A 33 -9.35 -4.86 4.62
C PRO A 33 -8.76 -5.74 5.72
N THR A 34 -9.38 -6.88 5.98
CA THR A 34 -8.96 -7.87 6.97
C THR A 34 -7.86 -8.81 6.47
N THR A 35 -7.50 -8.73 5.19
CA THR A 35 -6.49 -9.61 4.60
C THR A 35 -5.07 -9.15 4.93
N ARG A 36 -4.15 -10.11 5.02
CA ARG A 36 -2.72 -9.82 5.21
C ARG A 36 -2.14 -9.00 4.06
N ASP A 37 -2.58 -9.25 2.83
CA ASP A 37 -2.10 -8.52 1.64
C ASP A 37 -2.45 -7.03 1.72
N HIS A 38 -3.70 -6.71 2.09
CA HIS A 38 -4.15 -5.35 2.35
C HIS A 38 -3.30 -4.67 3.42
N ALA A 39 -3.15 -5.31 4.58
CA ALA A 39 -2.41 -4.76 5.72
C ALA A 39 -0.93 -4.51 5.38
N LEU A 40 -0.28 -5.45 4.69
CA LEU A 40 1.13 -5.32 4.32
C LEU A 40 1.34 -4.21 3.29
N ALA A 41 0.47 -4.10 2.29
CA ALA A 41 0.54 -3.03 1.31
C ALA A 41 0.34 -1.65 1.96
N LEU A 42 -0.69 -1.49 2.80
CA LEU A 42 -0.96 -0.24 3.50
C LEU A 42 0.20 0.14 4.43
N TRP A 43 0.73 -0.82 5.19
CA TRP A 43 1.89 -0.59 6.05
C TRP A 43 3.11 -0.14 5.23
N THR A 44 3.39 -0.78 4.10
CA THR A 44 4.53 -0.42 3.23
C THR A 44 4.40 1.01 2.70
N LEU A 45 3.20 1.43 2.29
CA LEU A 45 2.94 2.79 1.81
C LEU A 45 3.06 3.86 2.91
N TYR A 46 2.76 3.50 4.17
CA TYR A 46 3.00 4.39 5.30
C TYR A 46 4.47 4.43 5.70
N GLU A 47 5.18 3.30 5.69
CA GLU A 47 6.61 3.27 5.99
C GLU A 47 7.39 4.10 4.98
N LEU A 48 7.03 4.04 3.69
CA LEU A 48 7.56 4.94 2.65
C LEU A 48 7.41 6.41 3.06
N ALA A 49 6.22 6.80 3.54
CA ALA A 49 5.86 8.17 3.88
C ALA A 49 6.46 8.72 5.18
N TYR A 50 6.99 7.84 6.04
CA TYR A 50 7.53 8.24 7.34
C TYR A 50 9.03 7.98 7.50
N ARG A 51 9.55 6.91 6.89
CA ARG A 51 10.93 6.47 7.06
C ARG A 51 11.65 6.11 5.76
N GLY A 52 10.91 5.74 4.71
CA GLY A 52 11.47 5.33 3.43
C GLY A 52 12.08 3.92 3.43
N PHE A 53 12.56 3.51 2.26
CA PHE A 53 13.23 2.22 2.04
C PHE A 53 14.59 2.39 1.36
N ASP A 54 15.48 1.43 1.57
CA ASP A 54 16.82 1.42 1.03
C ASP A 54 16.74 1.27 -0.50
N GLY A 55 17.29 2.23 -1.24
CA GLY A 55 17.32 2.22 -2.71
C GLY A 55 16.00 2.57 -3.39
N VAL A 56 14.99 3.01 -2.63
CA VAL A 56 13.73 3.54 -3.18
C VAL A 56 13.80 5.06 -3.21
N ASP A 57 13.35 5.65 -4.32
CA ASP A 57 13.25 7.11 -4.44
C ASP A 57 12.26 7.67 -3.40
N PRO A 58 12.69 8.53 -2.47
CA PRO A 58 11.81 9.09 -1.44
C PRO A 58 10.68 9.94 -2.03
N ASP A 59 10.88 10.55 -3.20
CA ASP A 59 9.85 11.42 -3.81
C ASP A 59 8.63 10.63 -4.31
N LEU A 60 8.72 9.30 -4.39
CA LEU A 60 7.58 8.42 -4.69
C LEU A 60 6.47 8.53 -3.63
N GLU A 61 6.76 8.99 -2.41
CA GLU A 61 5.73 9.23 -1.40
C GLU A 61 4.69 10.28 -1.88
N TRP A 62 5.09 11.18 -2.77
CA TRP A 62 4.27 12.23 -3.36
C TRP A 62 3.63 11.83 -4.69
N SER A 63 3.94 10.64 -5.22
CA SER A 63 3.34 10.14 -6.46
C SER A 63 1.81 10.11 -6.32
N PRO A 64 1.06 10.67 -7.29
CA PRO A 64 -0.40 10.62 -7.27
C PRO A 64 -0.95 9.19 -7.20
N GLU A 65 -0.28 8.20 -7.80
CA GLU A 65 -0.71 6.81 -7.75
C GLU A 65 -0.52 6.20 -6.36
N VAL A 66 0.62 6.46 -5.72
CA VAL A 66 0.93 6.04 -4.35
C VAL A 66 -0.06 6.65 -3.36
N LEU A 67 -0.30 7.97 -3.47
CA LEU A 67 -1.26 8.68 -2.62
C LEU A 67 -2.69 8.14 -2.79
N ARG A 68 -3.11 7.85 -4.03
CA ARG A 68 -4.44 7.28 -4.31
C ARG A 68 -4.59 5.90 -3.68
N LEU A 69 -3.62 5.00 -3.86
CA LEU A 69 -3.67 3.66 -3.30
C LEU A 69 -3.65 3.69 -1.77
N ARG A 70 -2.77 4.49 -1.16
CA ARG A 70 -2.72 4.65 0.30
C ARG A 70 -4.05 5.14 0.87
N ASN A 71 -4.63 6.18 0.27
CA ASN A 71 -5.93 6.73 0.68
C ASN A 71 -7.09 5.75 0.48
N ARG A 72 -7.04 4.88 -0.54
CA ARG A 72 -8.04 3.83 -0.76
C ARG A 72 -7.97 2.80 0.37
N LEU A 73 -6.81 2.15 0.51
CA LEU A 73 -6.62 1.09 1.51
C LEU A 73 -6.91 1.60 2.93
N GLY A 74 -6.46 2.80 3.27
CA GLY A 74 -6.75 3.42 4.56
C GLY A 74 -8.24 3.61 4.83
N ARG A 75 -9.00 4.10 3.84
CA ARG A 75 -10.45 4.29 3.97
C ARG A 75 -11.21 2.97 4.06
N ASP A 76 -10.80 1.97 3.28
CA ASP A 76 -11.42 0.66 3.30
C ASP A 76 -11.22 -0.01 4.68
N LEU A 77 -10.02 0.10 5.27
CA LEU A 77 -9.75 -0.35 6.64
C LEU A 77 -10.55 0.43 7.69
N GLU A 78 -10.60 1.76 7.59
CA GLU A 78 -11.38 2.59 8.51
C GLU A 78 -12.86 2.23 8.49
N ALA A 79 -13.44 2.08 7.29
CA ALA A 79 -14.84 1.70 7.12
C ALA A 79 -15.14 0.35 7.78
N TRP A 80 -14.28 -0.65 7.52
CA TRP A 80 -14.42 -1.95 8.16
C TRP A 80 -14.33 -1.88 9.69
N LEU A 81 -13.38 -1.11 10.24
CA LEU A 81 -13.24 -0.93 11.69
C LEU A 81 -14.48 -0.28 12.31
N ARG A 82 -15.09 0.70 11.63
CA ARG A 82 -16.33 1.33 12.08
C ARG A 82 -17.49 0.35 12.10
N GLU A 83 -17.61 -0.51 11.10
CA GLU A 83 -18.68 -1.51 11.04
C GLU A 83 -18.47 -2.65 12.05
N ALA A 84 -17.23 -3.10 12.25
CA ALA A 84 -16.91 -4.25 13.09
C ALA A 84 -16.99 -3.96 14.59
N PHE A 85 -16.85 -2.69 14.99
CA PHE A 85 -16.74 -2.27 16.39
C PHE A 85 -17.67 -1.11 16.76
N ALA A 86 -18.73 -0.86 15.99
CA ALA A 86 -19.80 0.08 16.33
C ALA A 86 -20.68 -0.40 17.50
#